data_AF-A0A943QEY1-F1
#
_entry.id   AF-A0A943QEY1-F1
#
_cell.length_a   1.000
_cell.length_b   1.000
_cell.length_c   1.000
_cell.angle_alpha   90.00
_cell.angle_beta   90.00
_cell.angle_gamma   90.00
#
_symmetry.space_group_name_H-M   'P 1'
#
loop_
_entity.id
_entity.type
_entity.pdbx_description
1 polymer ?
#
loop_
_entity_poly.entity_id
_entity_poly.type
_entity_poly.pdbx_seq_one_letter_code
_entity_poly.pdbx_strand_id
1 'polypeptide(L)'
;MKKVYKILLVLHLFVGLGAMAGGSAAIVSPQSPMGISTDVLNNSPFSDFLIPGIILFAVIGVGNIFSAIMMFFKLKYQGYISSIFSFALVIWIIVQCIMLRTIVGLHIIFFIIGLIQSIISIIILFNQHTFITNIIINIISKLSDKYPNNPIIKTIYRLIRNLVEI
;
A
#
# COMPACT_ATOMS: atom_id res chain seq x y z
N MET A 1 14.42 -6.45 -12.90
CA MET A 1 12.97 -6.15 -12.86
C MET A 1 12.02 -7.35 -12.75
N LYS A 2 12.09 -8.41 -13.58
CA LYS A 2 11.08 -9.51 -13.55
C LYS A 2 10.79 -10.14 -12.18
N LYS A 3 11.83 -10.34 -11.34
CA LYS A 3 11.66 -10.86 -9.97
C LYS A 3 10.87 -9.91 -9.06
N VAL A 4 11.12 -8.60 -9.16
CA VAL A 4 10.47 -7.55 -8.37
C VAL A 4 8.96 -7.50 -8.64
N TYR A 5 8.57 -7.56 -9.92
CA TYR A 5 7.15 -7.64 -10.31
C TYR A 5 6.49 -8.91 -9.80
N LYS A 6 7.16 -10.07 -9.87
CA LYS A 6 6.61 -11.33 -9.34
C LYS A 6 6.38 -11.27 -7.83
N ILE A 7 7.34 -10.71 -7.08
CA ILE A 7 7.21 -10.54 -5.63
C ILE A 7 6.01 -9.64 -5.32
N LEU A 8 5.91 -8.47 -5.97
CA LEU A 8 4.81 -7.53 -5.73
C LEU A 8 3.45 -8.13 -6.09
N LEU A 9 3.36 -8.91 -7.18
CA LEU A 9 2.15 -9.62 -7.56
C LEU A 9 1.71 -10.59 -6.47
N VAL A 10 2.64 -11.41 -5.96
CA VAL A 10 2.34 -12.37 -4.88
C VAL A 10 1.88 -11.65 -3.61
N LEU A 11 2.52 -10.53 -3.26
CA LEU A 11 2.11 -9.73 -2.10
C LEU A 11 0.70 -9.15 -2.28
N HIS A 12 0.37 -8.60 -3.46
CA HIS A 12 -0.99 -8.11 -3.73
C HIS A 12 -2.04 -9.23 -3.66
N LEU A 13 -1.75 -10.43 -4.18
CA LEU A 13 -2.67 -11.56 -4.05
C LEU A 13 -2.85 -11.99 -2.60
N PHE A 14 -1.75 -12.09 -1.84
CA PHE A 14 -1.78 -12.48 -0.43
C PHE A 14 -2.60 -11.49 0.41
N VAL A 15 -2.35 -10.19 0.25
CA VAL A 15 -3.11 -9.13 0.92
C VAL A 15 -4.57 -9.13 0.47
N GLY A 16 -4.82 -9.21 -0.83
CA GLY A 16 -6.17 -9.16 -1.38
C GLY A 16 -7.04 -10.29 -0.83
N LEU A 17 -6.54 -11.53 -0.88
CA LEU A 17 -7.24 -12.69 -0.35
C LEU A 17 -7.43 -12.61 1.17
N GLY A 18 -6.40 -12.20 1.93
CA GLY A 18 -6.49 -12.04 3.38
C GLY A 18 -7.52 -10.98 3.79
N ALA A 19 -7.53 -9.83 3.11
CA ALA A 19 -8.47 -8.75 3.38
C ALA A 19 -9.90 -9.11 2.94
N MET A 20 -10.09 -9.83 1.85
CA MET A 20 -11.41 -10.37 1.48
C MET A 20 -11.91 -11.39 2.51
N ALA A 21 -11.05 -12.28 3.00
CA ALA A 21 -11.42 -13.23 4.04
C ALA A 21 -11.83 -12.50 5.34
N GLY A 22 -10.96 -11.61 5.86
CA GLY A 22 -11.26 -10.83 7.07
C GLY A 22 -12.47 -9.92 6.92
N GLY A 23 -12.59 -9.23 5.79
CA GLY A 23 -13.73 -8.36 5.48
C GLY A 23 -15.03 -9.15 5.36
N SER A 24 -15.02 -10.32 4.72
CA SER A 24 -16.21 -11.17 4.62
C SER A 24 -16.68 -11.69 5.97
N ALA A 25 -15.75 -12.07 6.87
CA ALA A 25 -16.09 -12.46 8.23
C ALA A 25 -16.76 -11.31 9.01
N ALA A 26 -16.26 -10.08 8.82
CA ALA A 26 -16.85 -8.85 9.36
C ALA A 26 -18.23 -8.51 8.78
N ILE A 27 -18.47 -8.80 7.50
CA ILE A 27 -19.77 -8.55 6.85
C ILE A 27 -20.81 -9.59 7.26
N VAL A 28 -20.43 -10.87 7.34
CA VAL A 28 -21.34 -11.98 7.65
C VAL A 28 -21.76 -11.98 9.12
N SER A 29 -20.84 -11.65 10.03
CA SER A 29 -21.14 -11.50 11.46
C SER A 29 -20.65 -10.14 11.97
N PRO A 30 -21.35 -9.03 11.70
CA PRO A 30 -20.93 -7.70 12.11
C PRO A 30 -20.85 -7.49 13.63
N GLN A 31 -21.62 -8.27 14.40
CA GLN A 31 -21.68 -8.16 15.86
C GLN A 31 -20.62 -8.98 16.58
N SER A 32 -20.07 -10.01 15.91
CA SER A 32 -19.08 -10.90 16.52
C SER A 32 -18.19 -11.56 15.47
N PRO A 33 -17.47 -10.78 14.63
CA PRO A 33 -16.70 -11.36 13.56
C PRO A 33 -15.58 -12.24 14.12
N MET A 34 -15.61 -13.52 13.76
CA MET A 34 -14.68 -14.53 14.26
C MET A 34 -14.62 -14.59 15.81
N GLY A 35 -15.73 -14.24 16.48
CA GLY A 35 -15.83 -14.23 17.95
C GLY A 35 -15.30 -12.96 18.64
N ILE A 36 -14.94 -11.91 17.89
CA ILE A 36 -14.51 -10.62 18.45
C ILE A 36 -15.73 -9.78 18.83
N SER A 37 -15.89 -9.44 20.11
CA SER A 37 -16.98 -8.55 20.59
C SER A 37 -16.87 -7.14 19.99
N THR A 38 -17.99 -6.46 19.79
CA THR A 38 -18.03 -5.05 19.37
C THR A 38 -17.48 -4.08 20.42
N ASP A 39 -17.21 -4.51 21.66
CA ASP A 39 -16.63 -3.66 22.71
C ASP A 39 -15.29 -3.00 22.30
N VAL A 40 -14.54 -3.63 21.39
CA VAL A 40 -13.30 -3.05 20.86
C VAL A 40 -13.54 -1.84 19.97
N LEU A 41 -14.78 -1.63 19.50
CA LEU A 41 -15.19 -0.49 18.67
C LEU A 41 -15.69 0.70 19.50
N ASN A 42 -15.66 0.64 20.85
CA ASN A 42 -16.12 1.72 21.73
C ASN A 42 -15.43 3.09 21.48
N ASN A 43 -14.24 3.08 20.89
CA ASN A 43 -13.49 4.29 20.53
C ASN A 43 -13.58 4.62 19.03
N SER A 44 -14.41 3.90 18.29
CA SER A 44 -14.59 4.03 16.86
C SER A 44 -15.91 4.76 16.56
N PRO A 45 -16.06 5.36 15.36
CA PRO A 45 -17.33 5.96 14.95
C PRO A 45 -18.39 4.93 14.56
N PHE A 46 -18.10 3.63 14.65
CA PHE A 46 -19.00 2.55 14.23
C PHE A 46 -19.48 1.73 15.43
N SER A 47 -20.75 1.33 15.39
CA SER A 47 -21.38 0.46 16.37
C SER A 47 -21.12 -1.03 16.14
N ASP A 48 -20.71 -1.41 14.93
CA ASP A 48 -20.43 -2.78 14.52
C ASP A 48 -19.33 -2.85 13.44
N PHE A 49 -18.95 -4.07 13.06
CA PHE A 49 -17.90 -4.31 12.09
C PHE A 49 -18.36 -4.29 10.63
N LEU A 50 -19.62 -3.94 10.33
CA LEU A 50 -20.14 -4.00 8.96
C LEU A 50 -19.42 -3.02 8.04
N ILE A 51 -19.40 -1.73 8.42
CA ILE A 51 -18.77 -0.68 7.61
C ILE A 51 -17.25 -0.90 7.50
N PRO A 52 -16.52 -1.15 8.62
CA PRO A 52 -15.11 -1.54 8.53
C PRO A 52 -14.87 -2.78 7.65
N GLY A 53 -15.74 -3.78 7.75
CA GLY A 53 -15.70 -5.00 6.96
C GLY A 53 -15.85 -4.77 5.47
N ILE A 54 -16.80 -3.92 5.06
CA ILE A 54 -17.00 -3.52 3.66
C ILE A 54 -15.77 -2.79 3.13
N ILE A 55 -15.19 -1.85 3.89
CA ILE A 55 -13.99 -1.13 3.46
C ILE A 55 -12.81 -2.10 3.31
N LEU A 56 -12.60 -2.97 4.29
CA LEU A 56 -11.55 -4.00 4.25
C LEU A 56 -11.74 -4.95 3.06
N PHE A 57 -12.97 -5.41 2.80
CA PHE A 57 -13.27 -6.31 1.70
C PHE A 57 -13.11 -5.63 0.33
N ALA A 58 -13.77 -4.50 0.13
CA ALA A 58 -13.88 -3.86 -1.18
C ALA A 58 -12.64 -3.01 -1.51
N VAL A 59 -12.25 -2.09 -0.64
CA VAL A 59 -11.17 -1.15 -0.94
C VAL A 59 -9.82 -1.85 -0.86
N ILE A 60 -9.58 -2.61 0.21
CA ILE A 60 -8.29 -3.27 0.41
C ILE A 60 -8.24 -4.63 -0.31
N GLY A 61 -9.24 -5.48 -0.10
CA GLY A 61 -9.32 -6.80 -0.73
C GLY A 61 -9.39 -6.75 -2.24
N VAL A 62 -10.53 -6.30 -2.78
CA VAL A 62 -10.75 -6.21 -4.24
C VAL A 62 -9.72 -5.28 -4.89
N GLY A 63 -9.36 -4.17 -4.24
CA GLY A 63 -8.33 -3.26 -4.74
C GLY A 63 -6.95 -3.92 -4.96
N ASN A 64 -6.50 -4.73 -4.00
CA ASN A 64 -5.23 -5.46 -4.14
C ASN A 64 -5.32 -6.58 -5.20
N ILE A 65 -6.45 -7.28 -5.29
CA ILE A 65 -6.67 -8.26 -6.38
C ILE A 65 -6.67 -7.58 -7.75
N PHE A 66 -7.34 -6.44 -7.87
CA PHE A 66 -7.32 -5.63 -9.07
C PHE A 66 -5.89 -5.22 -9.44
N SER A 67 -5.10 -4.73 -8.49
CA SER A 67 -3.68 -4.43 -8.72
C SER A 67 -2.89 -5.64 -9.24
N ALA A 68 -3.10 -6.83 -8.66
CA ALA A 68 -2.43 -8.05 -9.10
C ALA A 68 -2.81 -8.44 -10.54
N ILE A 69 -4.09 -8.32 -10.89
CA ILE A 69 -4.60 -8.60 -12.25
C ILE A 69 -4.01 -7.60 -13.26
N MET A 70 -4.01 -6.31 -12.95
CA MET A 70 -3.40 -5.29 -13.81
C MET A 70 -1.90 -5.54 -14.03
N MET A 71 -1.21 -6.09 -13.00
CA MET A 71 0.20 -6.47 -13.09
C MET A 71 0.39 -7.65 -14.04
N PHE A 72 -0.50 -8.62 -13.99
CA PHE A 72 -0.48 -9.80 -14.86
C PHE A 72 -0.60 -9.40 -16.34
N PHE A 73 -1.48 -8.43 -16.65
CA PHE A 73 -1.65 -7.88 -17.99
C PHE A 73 -0.56 -6.87 -18.41
N LYS A 74 0.42 -6.59 -17.55
CA LYS A 74 1.56 -5.68 -17.82
C LYS A 74 1.13 -4.29 -18.32
N LEU A 75 0.07 -3.73 -17.74
CA LEU A 75 -0.42 -2.42 -18.15
C LEU A 75 0.58 -1.30 -17.79
N LYS A 76 0.59 -0.25 -18.62
CA LYS A 76 1.50 0.91 -18.47
C LYS A 76 1.29 1.70 -17.16
N TYR A 77 0.11 1.61 -16.56
CA TYR A 77 -0.25 2.34 -15.33
C TYR A 77 -0.03 1.53 -14.05
N GLN A 78 0.60 0.35 -14.15
CA GLN A 78 0.74 -0.57 -13.03
C GLN A 78 1.45 0.04 -11.82
N GLY A 79 2.49 0.86 -12.03
CA GLY A 79 3.20 1.52 -10.94
C GLY A 79 2.29 2.41 -10.08
N TYR A 80 1.36 3.14 -10.71
CA TYR A 80 0.39 3.99 -10.01
C TYR A 80 -0.62 3.17 -9.23
N ILE A 81 -1.24 2.20 -9.90
CA ILE A 81 -2.28 1.35 -9.31
C ILE A 81 -1.71 0.61 -8.10
N SER A 82 -0.53 -0.01 -8.27
CA SER A 82 0.14 -0.72 -7.17
C SER A 82 0.45 0.21 -6.01
N SER A 83 0.92 1.43 -6.28
CA SER A 83 1.26 2.39 -5.22
C SER A 83 0.03 2.81 -4.44
N ILE A 84 -1.08 3.15 -5.12
CA ILE A 84 -2.34 3.53 -4.47
C ILE A 84 -2.81 2.44 -3.51
N PHE A 85 -2.88 1.18 -3.96
CA PHE A 85 -3.39 0.10 -3.12
C PHE A 85 -2.41 -0.36 -2.02
N SER A 86 -1.11 -0.18 -2.22
CA SER A 86 -0.10 -0.44 -1.18
C SER A 86 -0.17 0.59 -0.05
N PHE A 87 -0.28 1.87 -0.40
CA PHE A 87 -0.47 2.95 0.59
C PHE A 87 -1.85 2.87 1.27
N ALA A 88 -2.90 2.50 0.52
CA ALA A 88 -4.22 2.28 1.09
C ALA A 88 -4.19 1.20 2.18
N LEU A 89 -3.45 0.11 1.99
CA LEU A 89 -3.26 -0.91 3.03
C LEU A 89 -2.60 -0.31 4.28
N VAL A 90 -1.49 0.42 4.12
CA VAL A 90 -0.76 1.04 5.24
C VAL A 90 -1.67 1.98 6.03
N ILE A 91 -2.39 2.87 5.34
CA ILE A 91 -3.34 3.81 5.94
C ILE A 91 -4.45 3.05 6.67
N TRP A 92 -5.01 2.03 6.04
CA TRP A 92 -6.08 1.24 6.63
C TRP A 92 -5.66 0.53 7.91
N ILE A 93 -4.45 -0.03 7.97
CA ILE A 93 -3.93 -0.64 9.20
C ILE A 93 -3.75 0.41 10.31
N ILE A 94 -3.24 1.60 9.98
CA ILE A 94 -3.13 2.70 10.95
C ILE A 94 -4.52 3.08 11.50
N VAL A 95 -5.50 3.26 10.61
CA VAL A 95 -6.88 3.59 10.97
C VAL A 95 -7.49 2.51 11.86
N GLN A 96 -7.33 1.22 11.52
CA GLN A 96 -7.79 0.11 12.36
C GLN A 96 -7.16 0.11 13.75
N CYS A 97 -5.84 0.29 13.85
CA CYS A 97 -5.14 0.36 15.14
C CYS A 97 -5.65 1.52 16.00
N ILE A 98 -5.96 2.68 15.39
CA ILE A 98 -6.53 3.84 16.08
C ILE A 98 -7.95 3.52 16.56
N MET A 99 -8.80 2.97 15.68
CA MET A 99 -10.20 2.66 15.98
C MET A 99 -10.34 1.62 17.09
N LEU A 100 -9.53 0.56 17.04
CA LEU A 100 -9.60 -0.56 17.97
C LEU A 100 -8.75 -0.35 19.25
N ARG A 101 -7.90 0.69 19.26
CA ARG A 101 -6.88 0.96 20.31
C ARG A 101 -6.07 -0.28 20.73
N THR A 102 -5.86 -1.19 19.79
CA THR A 102 -5.14 -2.44 20.02
C THR A 102 -4.26 -2.76 18.83
N ILE A 103 -3.15 -3.45 19.10
CA ILE A 103 -2.21 -3.89 18.08
C ILE A 103 -2.02 -5.39 18.25
N VAL A 104 -2.78 -6.17 17.48
CA VAL A 104 -2.54 -7.61 17.34
C VAL A 104 -1.48 -7.90 16.26
N GLY A 105 -0.88 -9.09 16.31
CA GLY A 105 0.19 -9.50 15.40
C GLY A 105 -0.16 -9.37 13.91
N LEU A 106 -1.43 -9.59 13.53
CA LEU A 106 -1.88 -9.40 12.15
C LEU A 106 -1.68 -7.96 11.66
N HIS A 107 -1.92 -6.94 12.49
CA HIS A 107 -1.68 -5.56 12.11
C HIS A 107 -0.20 -5.32 11.78
N ILE A 108 0.71 -5.85 12.60
CA ILE A 108 2.16 -5.68 12.40
C ILE A 108 2.59 -6.35 11.09
N ILE A 109 2.14 -7.58 10.84
CA ILE A 109 2.47 -8.33 9.63
C ILE A 109 1.98 -7.59 8.39
N PHE A 110 0.70 -7.20 8.34
CA PHE A 110 0.13 -6.51 7.19
C PHE A 110 0.67 -5.08 7.01
N PHE A 111 1.04 -4.40 8.09
CA PHE A 111 1.71 -3.10 8.01
C PHE A 111 3.09 -3.22 7.35
N ILE A 112 3.91 -4.19 7.78
CA ILE A 112 5.23 -4.43 7.17
C ILE A 112 5.08 -4.83 5.71
N ILE A 113 4.12 -5.71 5.38
CA ILE A 113 3.83 -6.09 4.00
C ILE A 113 3.44 -4.85 3.18
N GLY A 114 2.57 -3.98 3.69
CA GLY A 114 2.16 -2.76 3.03
C GLY A 114 3.31 -1.78 2.79
N LEU A 115 4.24 -1.64 3.73
CA LEU A 115 5.46 -0.85 3.54
C LEU A 115 6.34 -1.45 2.44
N ILE A 116 6.56 -2.77 2.45
CA ILE A 116 7.34 -3.46 1.42
C ILE A 116 6.67 -3.28 0.05
N GLN A 117 5.35 -3.47 -0.06
CA GLN A 117 4.61 -3.27 -1.30
C GLN A 117 4.76 -1.82 -1.80
N SER A 118 4.65 -0.83 -0.91
CA SER A 118 4.78 0.59 -1.25
C SER A 118 6.18 0.96 -1.75
N ILE A 119 7.22 0.40 -1.13
CA ILE A 119 8.61 0.59 -1.59
C ILE A 119 8.79 -0.02 -2.97
N ILE A 120 8.34 -1.26 -3.17
CA ILE A 120 8.48 -1.95 -4.45
C ILE A 120 7.67 -1.26 -5.56
N SER A 121 6.45 -0.80 -5.26
CA SER A 121 5.59 -0.10 -6.22
C SER A 121 6.20 1.23 -6.65
N ILE A 122 6.83 1.96 -5.72
CA ILE A 122 7.58 3.19 -6.03
C ILE A 122 8.76 2.86 -6.96
N ILE A 123 9.56 1.82 -6.66
CA ILE A 123 10.69 1.43 -7.54
C ILE A 123 10.18 1.15 -8.97
N ILE A 124 9.06 0.44 -9.10
CA ILE A 124 8.43 0.18 -10.40
C ILE A 124 7.95 1.47 -11.08
N LEU A 125 7.34 2.39 -10.32
CA LEU A 125 6.87 3.67 -10.83
C LEU A 125 8.01 4.53 -11.39
N PHE A 126 9.17 4.53 -10.72
CA PHE A 126 10.37 5.24 -11.19
C PHE A 126 10.97 4.62 -12.45
N ASN A 127 11.04 3.29 -12.52
CA ASN A 127 11.53 2.58 -13.71
C ASN A 127 10.60 2.76 -14.92
N GLN A 128 9.28 2.91 -14.72
CA GLN A 128 8.33 3.14 -15.81
C GLN A 128 8.39 4.55 -16.44
N HIS A 129 9.30 5.44 -16.01
CA HIS A 129 9.43 6.82 -16.49
C HIS A 129 8.09 7.56 -16.60
N THR A 130 7.22 7.32 -15.62
CA THR A 130 5.89 7.90 -15.65
C THR A 130 5.94 9.42 -15.51
N PHE A 131 4.86 10.11 -15.91
CA PHE A 131 4.78 11.58 -15.89
C PHE A 131 5.21 12.19 -14.55
N ILE A 132 4.75 11.65 -13.41
CA ILE A 132 5.09 12.16 -12.08
C ILE A 132 6.59 11.97 -11.79
N THR A 133 7.15 10.82 -12.16
CA THR A 133 8.58 10.55 -12.01
C THR A 133 9.42 11.58 -12.75
N ASN A 134 9.04 11.95 -13.97
CA ASN A 134 9.75 12.96 -14.75
C ASN A 134 9.69 14.34 -14.08
N ILE A 135 8.56 14.72 -13.49
CA ILE A 135 8.44 15.97 -12.72
C ILE A 135 9.38 15.94 -11.51
N ILE A 136 9.36 14.87 -10.73
CA ILE A 136 10.20 14.73 -9.52
C ILE A 136 11.68 14.82 -9.87
N ILE A 137 12.12 14.10 -10.92
CA ILE A 137 13.51 14.15 -11.39
C ILE A 137 13.89 15.60 -11.77
N ASN A 138 13.01 16.30 -12.49
CA ASN A 138 13.28 17.65 -12.98
C ASN A 138 13.29 18.71 -11.86
N ILE A 139 12.50 18.51 -10.79
CA ILE A 139 12.56 19.36 -9.59
C ILE A 139 13.86 19.10 -8.82
N ILE A 140 14.23 17.83 -8.64
CA ILE A 140 15.41 17.46 -7.85
C ILE A 140 16.70 17.82 -8.60
N SER A 141 16.74 17.74 -9.93
CA SER A 141 17.87 18.26 -10.71
C SER A 141 18.02 19.77 -10.51
N LYS A 142 16.93 20.54 -10.63
CA LYS A 142 16.94 22.00 -10.36
C LYS A 142 17.37 22.34 -8.94
N LEU A 143 16.96 21.56 -7.94
CA LEU A 143 17.39 21.75 -6.55
C LEU A 143 18.87 21.40 -6.36
N SER A 144 19.36 20.34 -7.00
CA SER A 144 20.77 19.96 -7.00
C SER A 144 21.64 21.04 -7.62
N ASP A 145 21.17 21.66 -8.72
CA ASP A 145 21.86 22.77 -9.38
C ASP A 145 21.83 24.05 -8.54
N LYS A 146 20.70 24.33 -7.85
CA LYS A 146 20.53 25.49 -6.99
C LYS A 146 21.31 25.41 -5.67
N TYR A 147 21.48 24.21 -5.12
CA TYR A 147 22.16 23.96 -3.84
C TYR A 147 23.29 22.92 -4.00
N PRO A 148 24.35 23.22 -4.77
CA PRO A 148 25.37 22.24 -5.16
C PRO A 148 26.19 21.70 -3.99
N ASN A 149 26.27 22.45 -2.89
CA ASN A 149 27.01 22.09 -1.68
C ASN A 149 26.15 21.38 -0.62
N ASN A 150 24.87 21.15 -0.87
CA ASN A 150 24.02 20.44 0.08
C ASN A 150 24.20 18.91 -0.08
N PRO A 151 24.81 18.21 0.91
CA PRO A 151 25.09 16.77 0.79
C PRO A 151 23.83 15.91 0.73
N ILE A 152 22.73 16.37 1.34
CA ILE A 152 21.45 15.65 1.37
C ILE A 152 20.84 15.65 -0.02
N ILE A 153 20.74 16.82 -0.67
CA ILE A 153 20.16 16.96 -2.01
C ILE A 153 20.96 16.14 -3.02
N LYS A 154 22.30 16.18 -2.93
CA LYS A 154 23.18 15.42 -3.82
C LYS A 154 23.01 13.90 -3.64
N THR A 155 22.82 13.46 -2.40
CA THR A 155 22.56 12.05 -2.08
C THR A 155 21.20 11.60 -2.62
N ILE A 156 20.14 12.40 -2.44
CA ILE A 156 18.80 12.14 -2.97
C ILE A 156 18.82 12.06 -4.49
N TYR A 157 19.47 13.03 -5.16
CA TYR A 157 19.58 13.04 -6.62
C TYR A 157 20.29 11.78 -7.15
N ARG A 158 21.39 11.37 -6.51
CA ARG A 158 22.12 10.14 -6.88
C ARG A 158 21.27 8.89 -6.68
N LEU A 159 20.54 8.79 -5.56
CA LEU A 159 19.64 7.66 -5.29
C LEU A 159 18.54 7.55 -6.36
N ILE A 160 17.89 8.67 -6.68
CA ILE A 160 16.81 8.69 -7.67
C ILE A 160 17.33 8.38 -9.06
N ARG A 161 18.48 8.93 -9.45
CA ARG A 161 19.11 8.62 -10.73
C ARG A 161 19.42 7.13 -10.86
N ASN A 162 20.00 6.53 -9.82
CA ASN A 162 20.25 5.09 -9.79
C ASN A 162 18.97 4.27 -9.91
N LEU A 163 17.84 4.70 -9.32
CA LEU A 163 16.56 4.00 -9.43
C LEU A 163 15.95 4.06 -10.84
N VAL A 164 16.32 5.07 -11.64
CA VAL A 164 15.82 5.30 -13.00
C VAL A 164 16.68 4.58 -14.03
N GLU A 165 17.99 4.41 -13.77
CA GLU A 165 18.94 3.73 -14.66
C GLU A 165 18.99 2.19 -14.49
N ILE A 166 18.21 1.61 -13.55
CA ILE A 166 18.03 0.15 -13.32
C ILE A 166 16.83 -0.38 -14.10
#